data_AF-A0A6J1P349-F1
#
_entry.id   AF-A0A6J1P349-F1
#
_cell.length_a   1.000
_cell.length_b   1.000
_cell.length_c   1.000
_cell.angle_alpha   90.00
_cell.angle_beta   90.00
_cell.angle_gamma   90.00
#
_symmetry.space_group_name_H-M   'P 1'
#
loop_
_entity.id
_entity.type
_entity.pdbx_description
1 polymer ?
#
loop_
_entity_poly.entity_id
_entity_poly.type
_entity_poly.pdbx_seq_one_letter_code
_entity_poly.pdbx_strand_id
1 'polypeptide(L)'
;MLNNRRNFVFRVSIVINIAVLLYAAMHLSSNSTTGVDWVPMTVDGSERSAEFRYLNREEMRNYTDTRPPDSSVRILEESTSQKTPSTMPTTNKTASSTASLPDLEKKLTGLADAETSNVTVLEIDDEDALNPMTLAYLRTLLQCNDKDMPAQTLQRGEYWVLKNFVRADHGFIQCHESITYTTHAGFEFLDNVQPLVERWMAPVSLAIHAPGADMAPTVNSIRYLRDCLGNDLIKQFVTFHVFFSHKHVPSSV
;
A
#
# COMPACT_ATOMS: atom_id res chain seq x y z
N MET A 1 -39.70 31.43 -50.07
CA MET A 1 -39.40 30.08 -49.51
C MET A 1 -37.91 29.83 -49.18
N LEU A 2 -36.97 30.74 -49.45
CA LEU A 2 -35.52 30.53 -49.21
C LEU A 2 -35.04 30.79 -47.77
N ASN A 3 -35.73 31.65 -47.00
CA ASN A 3 -35.33 31.96 -45.61
C ASN A 3 -35.53 30.81 -44.62
N ASN A 4 -36.53 29.94 -44.85
CA ASN A 4 -36.80 28.81 -43.96
C ASN A 4 -35.75 27.70 -44.10
N ARG A 5 -35.18 27.54 -45.30
CA ARG A 5 -34.12 26.55 -45.56
C ARG A 5 -32.80 26.90 -44.87
N ARG A 6 -32.41 28.17 -44.85
CA ARG A 6 -31.19 28.61 -44.15
C ARG A 6 -31.30 28.40 -42.65
N ASN A 7 -32.44 28.76 -42.04
CA ASN A 7 -32.68 28.53 -40.62
C ASN A 7 -32.73 27.03 -40.26
N PHE A 8 -33.26 26.19 -41.15
CA PHE A 8 -33.25 24.75 -40.97
C PHE A 8 -31.83 24.17 -41.04
N VAL A 9 -31.01 24.61 -42.01
CA VAL A 9 -29.62 24.18 -42.13
C VAL A 9 -28.79 24.59 -40.90
N PHE A 10 -29.00 25.79 -40.36
CA PHE A 10 -28.33 26.21 -39.11
C PHE A 10 -28.74 25.36 -37.91
N ARG A 11 -30.04 25.04 -37.77
CA ARG A 11 -30.53 24.19 -36.67
C ARG A 11 -30.00 22.77 -36.78
N VAL A 12 -29.98 22.20 -37.99
CA VAL A 12 -29.43 20.86 -38.23
C VAL A 12 -27.92 20.83 -37.98
N SER A 13 -27.20 21.87 -38.40
CA SER A 13 -25.76 21.99 -38.12
C SER A 13 -25.46 22.06 -36.62
N ILE A 14 -26.23 22.81 -35.84
CA ILE A 14 -26.08 22.88 -34.38
C ILE A 14 -26.32 21.51 -33.76
N VAL A 15 -27.38 20.81 -34.15
CA VAL A 15 -27.72 19.48 -33.60
C VAL A 15 -26.62 18.45 -33.92
N ILE A 16 -26.10 18.45 -35.15
CA ILE A 16 -25.00 17.54 -35.54
C ILE A 16 -23.73 17.84 -34.74
N ASN A 17 -23.37 19.12 -34.59
CA ASN A 17 -22.18 19.49 -33.80
C ASN A 17 -22.32 19.08 -32.33
N ILE A 18 -23.50 19.26 -31.72
CA ILE A 18 -23.76 18.81 -30.34
C ILE A 18 -23.68 17.27 -30.24
N ALA A 19 -24.25 16.55 -31.20
CA ALA A 19 -24.18 15.08 -31.22
C ALA A 19 -22.75 14.55 -31.34
N VAL A 20 -21.91 15.17 -32.19
CA VAL A 20 -20.49 14.82 -32.32
C VAL A 20 -19.72 15.12 -31.03
N LEU A 21 -20.02 16.24 -30.36
CA LEU A 21 -19.37 16.62 -29.11
C LEU A 21 -19.74 15.67 -27.97
N LEU A 22 -21.01 15.25 -27.89
CA LEU A 22 -21.47 14.22 -26.93
C LEU A 22 -20.87 12.85 -27.23
N TYR A 23 -20.77 12.46 -28.50
CA TYR A 23 -20.13 11.21 -28.92
C TYR A 23 -18.64 11.20 -28.54
N ALA A 24 -17.92 12.29 -28.80
CA ALA A 24 -16.53 12.45 -28.40
C ALA A 24 -16.38 12.43 -26.87
N ALA A 25 -17.26 13.09 -26.12
CA ALA A 25 -17.24 13.07 -24.65
C ALA A 25 -17.47 11.65 -24.10
N MET A 26 -18.39 10.89 -24.68
CA MET A 26 -18.67 9.50 -24.29
C MET A 26 -17.49 8.56 -24.59
N HIS A 27 -16.81 8.77 -25.72
CA HIS A 27 -15.63 7.98 -26.08
C HIS A 27 -14.37 8.41 -25.31
N LEU A 28 -14.24 9.68 -24.91
CA LEU A 28 -13.15 10.15 -24.07
C LEU A 28 -13.36 9.81 -22.59
N SER A 29 -14.61 9.71 -22.12
CA SER A 29 -14.90 9.21 -20.77
C SER A 29 -14.74 7.70 -20.64
N SER A 30 -14.58 6.97 -21.75
CA SER A 30 -14.36 5.52 -21.80
C SER A 30 -12.91 5.11 -21.50
N ASN A 31 -11.98 6.04 -21.28
CA ASN A 31 -10.69 5.69 -20.70
C ASN A 31 -10.86 5.49 -19.19
N SER A 32 -11.44 4.35 -18.82
CA SER A 32 -11.22 3.78 -17.50
C SER A 32 -9.71 3.63 -17.31
N THR A 33 -9.22 4.23 -16.24
CA THR A 33 -7.86 4.01 -15.76
C THR A 33 -7.59 2.51 -15.69
N THR A 34 -6.56 2.05 -16.39
CA THR A 34 -6.05 0.69 -16.27
C THR A 34 -5.71 0.42 -14.80
N GLY A 35 -6.51 -0.41 -14.12
CA GLY A 35 -6.16 -0.89 -12.78
C GLY A 35 -7.31 -1.19 -11.82
N VAL A 36 -8.57 -0.86 -12.13
CA VAL A 36 -9.69 -1.24 -11.24
C VAL A 36 -10.83 -1.82 -12.04
N ASP A 37 -10.81 -3.15 -12.20
CA ASP A 37 -11.98 -3.91 -12.62
C ASP A 37 -12.90 -4.05 -11.41
N TRP A 38 -14.05 -3.36 -11.44
CA TRP A 38 -15.05 -3.47 -10.39
C TRP A 38 -15.86 -4.75 -10.60
N VAL A 39 -15.64 -5.74 -9.74
CA VAL A 39 -16.52 -6.91 -9.66
C VAL A 39 -17.86 -6.45 -9.07
N PRO A 40 -18.99 -6.60 -9.78
CA PRO A 40 -20.30 -6.26 -9.23
C PRO A 40 -20.62 -7.20 -8.07
N MET A 41 -20.89 -6.64 -6.89
CA MET A 41 -21.44 -7.41 -5.77
C MET A 41 -22.85 -7.86 -6.14
N THR A 42 -23.07 -9.17 -6.22
CA THR A 42 -24.42 -9.73 -6.33
C THR A 42 -25.15 -9.55 -5.00
N VAL A 43 -26.47 -9.37 -5.08
CA VAL A 43 -27.36 -9.05 -3.95
C VAL A 43 -27.34 -10.13 -2.85
N ASP A 44 -26.82 -11.32 -3.13
CA ASP A 44 -26.76 -12.45 -2.20
C ASP A 44 -25.44 -12.55 -1.41
N GLY A 45 -24.50 -11.61 -1.56
CA GLY A 45 -23.31 -11.51 -0.69
C GLY A 45 -22.36 -12.72 -0.71
N SER A 46 -22.50 -13.63 -1.69
CA SER A 46 -21.86 -14.95 -1.68
C SER A 46 -20.41 -14.99 -2.24
N GLU A 47 -19.74 -13.86 -2.39
CA GLU A 47 -18.39 -13.80 -2.98
C GLU A 47 -17.34 -13.27 -2.00
N ARG A 48 -17.02 -14.08 -0.98
CA ARG A 48 -15.72 -14.07 -0.28
C ARG A 48 -14.66 -14.70 -1.21
N SER A 49 -14.32 -14.04 -2.30
CA SER A 49 -13.53 -14.63 -3.40
C SER A 49 -12.01 -14.60 -3.22
N ALA A 50 -11.49 -14.38 -2.01
CA ALA A 50 -10.05 -14.48 -1.73
C ALA A 50 -9.66 -15.70 -0.87
N GLU A 51 -10.55 -16.22 -0.02
CA GLU A 51 -10.22 -17.32 0.90
C GLU A 51 -10.47 -18.72 0.31
N PHE A 52 -11.42 -18.85 -0.63
CA PHE A 52 -11.79 -20.16 -1.17
C PHE A 52 -10.71 -20.81 -2.07
N ARG A 53 -9.75 -20.02 -2.58
CA ARG A 53 -8.64 -20.57 -3.39
C ARG A 53 -7.53 -21.23 -2.56
N TYR A 54 -7.48 -20.99 -1.25
CA TYR A 54 -6.46 -21.60 -0.38
C TYR A 54 -6.95 -22.86 0.33
N LEU A 55 -8.24 -22.92 0.70
CA LEU A 55 -8.78 -24.07 1.44
C LEU A 55 -8.92 -25.35 0.59
N ASN A 56 -9.10 -25.22 -0.73
CA ASN A 56 -9.31 -26.40 -1.60
C ASN A 56 -8.02 -27.11 -2.02
N ARG A 57 -6.83 -26.63 -1.61
CA ARG A 57 -5.54 -27.25 -1.92
C ARG A 57 -5.04 -28.22 -0.83
N GLU A 58 -5.60 -28.15 0.39
CA GLU A 58 -5.14 -28.95 1.53
C GLU A 58 -6.03 -30.16 1.86
N GLU A 59 -7.17 -30.32 1.21
CA GLU A 59 -8.14 -31.38 1.55
C GLU A 59 -7.96 -32.72 0.80
N MET A 60 -6.78 -32.95 0.18
CA MET A 60 -6.46 -34.25 -0.43
C MET A 60 -5.14 -34.83 0.11
N ARG A 61 -5.00 -34.89 1.43
CA ARG A 61 -3.97 -35.74 2.05
C ARG A 61 -4.34 -36.10 3.49
N ASN A 62 -5.19 -37.11 3.65
CA ASN A 62 -5.23 -37.87 4.90
C ASN A 62 -5.67 -39.32 4.64
N TYR A 63 -4.74 -40.25 4.90
CA TYR A 63 -4.88 -41.58 5.47
C TYR A 63 -3.41 -42.07 5.53
N THR A 64 -2.73 -42.20 6.66
CA THR A 64 -2.94 -43.24 7.68
C THR A 64 -2.00 -42.97 8.88
N ASP A 65 -2.45 -43.40 10.06
CA ASP A 65 -1.68 -43.86 11.23
C ASP A 65 -1.28 -42.92 12.39
N THR A 66 -2.07 -43.07 13.47
CA THR A 66 -1.75 -43.28 14.90
C THR A 66 -0.57 -42.55 15.58
N ARG A 67 -0.92 -41.87 16.68
CA ARG A 67 -0.07 -41.47 17.84
C ARG A 67 -0.37 -42.45 19.02
N PRO A 68 0.33 -42.48 20.18
CA PRO A 68 1.14 -41.42 20.83
C PRO A 68 2.39 -42.00 21.59
N PRO A 69 2.86 -41.41 22.71
CA PRO A 69 3.81 -40.29 22.83
C PRO A 69 5.14 -40.73 23.49
N ASP A 70 6.21 -39.95 23.41
CA ASP A 70 7.08 -39.76 24.58
C ASP A 70 8.10 -38.64 24.46
N SER A 71 8.37 -38.06 25.63
CA SER A 71 9.33 -37.02 25.94
C SER A 71 10.77 -37.45 25.68
N SER A 72 11.63 -36.53 25.22
CA SER A 72 12.81 -36.11 25.98
C SER A 72 13.69 -35.13 25.19
N VAL A 73 14.10 -34.12 25.93
CA VAL A 73 15.25 -33.23 25.71
C VAL A 73 16.49 -34.02 25.28
N ARG A 74 17.23 -33.53 24.28
CA ARG A 74 18.71 -33.50 24.30
C ARG A 74 19.32 -32.64 23.19
N ILE A 75 20.10 -31.68 23.66
CA ILE A 75 21.20 -30.96 23.01
C ILE A 75 22.36 -31.96 22.76
N LEU A 76 22.98 -31.96 21.58
CA LEU A 76 24.45 -31.94 21.42
C LEU A 76 24.91 -31.80 19.94
N GLU A 77 25.86 -30.89 19.76
CA GLU A 77 26.95 -30.75 18.77
C GLU A 77 27.53 -32.11 18.29
N GLU A 78 27.85 -32.35 17.02
CA GLU A 78 28.90 -31.82 16.11
C GLU A 78 29.97 -32.90 15.81
N SER A 79 30.28 -33.01 14.51
CA SER A 79 31.54 -33.46 13.89
C SER A 79 31.87 -34.95 13.66
N THR A 80 31.74 -35.32 12.37
CA THR A 80 32.84 -35.54 11.39
C THR A 80 33.38 -36.93 11.03
N SER A 81 33.74 -37.02 9.73
CA SER A 81 34.66 -37.95 9.03
C SER A 81 34.25 -39.39 8.73
N GLN A 82 34.62 -40.04 7.63
CA GLN A 82 35.27 -39.72 6.33
C GLN A 82 35.37 -41.06 5.56
N LYS A 83 35.41 -41.07 4.21
CA LYS A 83 36.14 -42.12 3.45
C LYS A 83 36.53 -41.68 2.03
N THR A 84 37.83 -41.69 1.75
CA THR A 84 38.53 -41.59 0.44
C THR A 84 39.11 -42.95 0.00
N PRO A 85 39.62 -43.11 -1.25
CA PRO A 85 41.08 -42.97 -1.54
C PRO A 85 41.43 -42.48 -2.99
N SER A 86 42.35 -41.50 -3.18
CA SER A 86 43.81 -41.58 -3.55
C SER A 86 44.19 -41.84 -5.03
N THR A 87 44.99 -40.92 -5.66
CA THR A 87 46.37 -41.10 -6.22
C THR A 87 46.92 -39.76 -6.82
N MET A 88 48.22 -39.49 -6.66
CA MET A 88 49.03 -38.23 -6.85
C MET A 88 49.71 -38.10 -8.26
N PRO A 89 50.68 -37.17 -8.59
CA PRO A 89 51.06 -35.80 -8.13
C PRO A 89 51.42 -34.79 -9.30
N THR A 90 51.84 -33.56 -8.95
CA THR A 90 52.91 -32.67 -9.56
C THR A 90 52.54 -31.22 -9.95
N THR A 91 53.58 -30.38 -9.90
CA THR A 91 53.71 -28.93 -9.66
C THR A 91 53.56 -28.02 -10.90
N ASN A 92 53.11 -26.75 -10.74
CA ASN A 92 53.82 -25.51 -11.16
C ASN A 92 52.98 -24.22 -11.05
N LYS A 93 53.67 -23.09 -10.81
CA LYS A 93 53.23 -21.68 -10.81
C LYS A 93 52.47 -21.28 -12.08
N THR A 94 51.53 -20.31 -12.02
CA THR A 94 51.57 -19.00 -12.72
C THR A 94 50.24 -18.22 -12.60
N ALA A 95 50.40 -16.91 -12.47
CA ALA A 95 49.53 -15.74 -12.63
C ALA A 95 48.06 -15.87 -13.11
N SER A 96 47.22 -15.10 -12.40
CA SER A 96 46.37 -13.98 -12.88
C SER A 96 45.75 -14.03 -14.29
N SER A 97 44.42 -13.90 -14.34
CA SER A 97 43.63 -13.25 -15.41
C SER A 97 42.26 -12.91 -14.81
N THR A 98 41.95 -11.64 -14.48
CA THR A 98 41.37 -10.59 -15.36
C THR A 98 39.99 -10.92 -15.92
N ALA A 99 38.98 -10.17 -15.45
CA ALA A 99 37.93 -9.63 -16.33
C ALA A 99 37.55 -8.24 -15.82
N SER A 100 37.68 -7.28 -16.71
CA SER A 100 37.67 -5.82 -16.54
C SER A 100 36.31 -5.21 -16.90
N LEU A 101 35.94 -4.12 -16.21
CA LEU A 101 35.03 -3.08 -16.71
C LEU A 101 35.62 -1.72 -16.33
N PRO A 102 36.17 -0.94 -17.28
CA PRO A 102 36.49 0.47 -17.09
C PRO A 102 35.43 1.38 -17.74
N ASP A 103 35.56 2.68 -17.42
CA ASP A 103 34.98 3.85 -18.11
C ASP A 103 33.69 4.47 -17.55
N LEU A 104 33.75 5.04 -16.34
CA LEU A 104 33.09 6.34 -16.07
C LEU A 104 33.63 7.09 -14.83
N GLU A 105 34.95 7.27 -14.69
CA GLU A 105 35.51 8.00 -13.52
C GLU A 105 36.49 9.11 -13.86
N LYS A 106 36.47 9.61 -15.10
CA LYS A 106 37.39 10.68 -15.54
C LYS A 106 36.68 11.94 -16.00
N LYS A 107 35.86 12.51 -15.11
CA LYS A 107 35.51 13.93 -15.16
C LYS A 107 34.91 14.39 -13.83
N LEU A 108 35.71 14.48 -12.75
CA LEU A 108 35.54 15.49 -11.69
C LEU A 108 36.65 15.39 -10.62
N THR A 109 37.92 15.51 -11.01
CA THR A 109 39.00 15.81 -10.06
C THR A 109 39.92 16.86 -10.66
N GLY A 110 39.81 18.07 -10.14
CA GLY A 110 40.64 19.19 -10.54
C GLY A 110 40.07 20.50 -10.02
N LEU A 111 40.26 20.74 -8.72
CA LEU A 111 40.56 22.04 -8.07
C LEU A 111 40.34 21.90 -6.54
N ALA A 112 41.38 21.42 -5.87
CA ALA A 112 41.68 21.69 -4.45
C ALA A 112 42.55 22.97 -4.43
N ASP A 113 42.63 23.88 -3.47
CA ASP A 113 42.31 23.97 -2.04
C ASP A 113 42.27 25.47 -1.64
N ALA A 114 41.57 25.84 -0.56
CA ALA A 114 41.95 26.93 0.36
C ALA A 114 41.14 26.91 1.68
N GLU A 115 41.76 26.31 2.70
CA GLU A 115 41.79 26.58 4.16
C GLU A 115 40.57 27.06 4.99
N THR A 116 40.25 26.19 5.97
CA THR A 116 39.97 26.39 7.42
C THR A 116 38.70 27.11 7.90
N SER A 117 37.86 26.38 8.66
CA SER A 117 37.50 26.66 10.08
C SER A 117 36.44 25.67 10.59
N ASN A 118 36.68 25.10 11.77
CA ASN A 118 35.99 23.95 12.37
C ASN A 118 34.53 24.23 12.82
N VAL A 119 33.58 23.40 12.36
CA VAL A 119 32.47 22.86 13.19
C VAL A 119 32.18 21.45 12.66
N THR A 120 32.55 20.44 13.43
CA THR A 120 32.14 19.05 13.17
C THR A 120 30.67 18.91 13.54
N VAL A 121 29.79 19.22 12.59
CA VAL A 121 28.47 18.59 12.57
C VAL A 121 28.74 17.18 12.07
N LEU A 122 28.61 16.20 12.96
CA LEU A 122 28.54 14.81 12.55
C LEU A 122 27.24 14.68 11.75
N GLU A 123 27.34 14.77 10.43
CA GLU A 123 26.33 14.21 9.55
C GLU A 123 26.29 12.72 9.88
N ILE A 124 25.25 12.34 10.62
CA ILE A 124 24.85 10.94 10.69
C ILE A 124 24.33 10.67 9.28
N ASP A 125 25.22 10.20 8.41
CA ASP A 125 24.82 9.60 7.16
C ASP A 125 23.92 8.42 7.53
N ASP A 126 22.61 8.60 7.40
CA ASP A 126 21.65 7.51 7.45
C ASP A 126 22.02 6.56 6.30
N GLU A 127 22.79 5.51 6.61
CA GLU A 127 23.23 4.47 5.67
C GLU A 127 22.06 3.76 4.96
N ASP A 128 20.82 3.97 5.43
CA ASP A 128 19.58 3.42 4.87
C ASP A 128 18.83 4.39 3.94
N ALA A 129 19.30 5.65 3.81
CA ALA A 129 18.67 6.62 2.94
C ALA A 129 19.05 6.38 1.48
N LEU A 130 18.06 5.97 0.67
CA LEU A 130 18.24 5.83 -0.77
C LEU A 130 18.74 7.15 -1.39
N ASN A 131 19.78 7.07 -2.22
CA ASN A 131 20.30 8.19 -3.00
C ASN A 131 19.13 8.93 -3.71
N PRO A 132 19.09 10.28 -3.72
CA PRO A 132 18.04 11.05 -4.38
C PRO A 132 17.75 10.64 -5.84
N MET A 133 18.77 10.19 -6.58
CA MET A 133 18.58 9.64 -7.92
C MET A 133 17.74 8.36 -7.93
N THR A 134 17.96 7.48 -6.95
CA THR A 134 17.18 6.25 -6.77
C THR A 134 15.75 6.55 -6.34
N LEU A 135 15.53 7.56 -5.48
CA LEU A 135 14.18 8.01 -5.10
C LEU A 135 13.41 8.60 -6.29
N ALA A 136 14.06 9.40 -7.12
CA ALA A 136 13.45 9.93 -8.34
C ALA A 136 13.07 8.81 -9.33
N TYR A 137 13.93 7.80 -9.46
CA TYR A 137 13.66 6.62 -10.26
C TYR A 137 12.50 5.78 -9.68
N LEU A 138 12.49 5.55 -8.37
CA LEU A 138 11.41 4.86 -7.65
C LEU A 138 10.06 5.55 -7.87
N ARG A 139 10.01 6.88 -7.72
CA ARG A 139 8.80 7.66 -7.97
C ARG A 139 8.28 7.52 -9.40
N THR A 140 9.20 7.45 -10.37
CA THR A 140 8.88 7.22 -11.78
C THR A 140 8.34 5.80 -12.03
N LEU A 141 8.91 4.79 -11.38
CA LEU A 141 8.45 3.41 -11.47
C LEU A 141 7.07 3.20 -10.83
N LEU A 142 6.84 3.79 -9.65
CA LEU A 142 5.58 3.68 -8.92
C LEU A 142 4.46 4.50 -9.55
N GLN A 143 4.80 5.50 -10.38
CA GLN A 143 3.85 6.45 -10.98
C GLN A 143 2.90 7.04 -9.93
N CYS A 144 3.41 7.27 -8.73
CA CYS A 144 2.64 7.73 -7.59
C CYS A 144 2.69 9.25 -7.49
N ASN A 145 1.64 9.83 -6.92
CA ASN A 145 1.56 11.24 -6.60
C ASN A 145 1.32 11.41 -5.11
N ASP A 146 1.96 12.41 -4.54
CA ASP A 146 1.73 12.79 -3.15
C ASP A 146 0.29 13.31 -3.02
N LYS A 147 -0.36 12.96 -1.90
CA LYS A 147 -1.76 13.29 -1.68
C LYS A 147 -1.94 13.95 -0.33
N ASP A 148 -2.63 15.08 -0.34
CA ASP A 148 -3.16 15.65 0.88
C ASP A 148 -4.29 14.78 1.43
N MET A 149 -4.35 14.68 2.75
CA MET A 149 -5.34 13.87 3.46
C MET A 149 -6.25 14.73 4.35
N PRO A 150 -6.97 15.73 3.81
CA PRO A 150 -7.95 16.48 4.60
C PRO A 150 -9.15 15.60 4.96
N ALA A 151 -9.82 15.95 6.06
CA ALA A 151 -11.11 15.36 6.42
C ALA A 151 -12.16 15.77 5.37
N GLN A 152 -12.90 14.80 4.85
CA GLN A 152 -13.90 15.03 3.80
C GLN A 152 -15.12 14.13 4.00
N THR A 153 -16.30 14.67 3.71
CA THR A 153 -17.52 13.86 3.60
C THR A 153 -17.83 13.66 2.13
N LEU A 154 -17.91 12.40 1.71
CA LEU A 154 -18.09 12.01 0.31
C LEU A 154 -19.23 10.99 0.22
N GLN A 155 -20.01 11.05 -0.87
CA GLN A 155 -20.97 10.01 -1.19
C GLN A 155 -20.36 9.05 -2.21
N ARG A 156 -20.44 7.74 -1.95
CA ARG A 156 -19.98 6.66 -2.84
C ARG A 156 -21.12 5.66 -3.03
N GLY A 157 -21.89 5.82 -4.10
CA GLY A 157 -23.08 5.00 -4.35
C GLY A 157 -24.13 5.19 -3.24
N GLU A 158 -24.55 4.08 -2.63
CA GLU A 158 -25.50 4.08 -1.50
C GLU A 158 -24.85 4.42 -0.14
N TYR A 159 -23.55 4.70 -0.09
CA TYR A 159 -22.82 4.94 1.16
C TYR A 159 -22.35 6.38 1.30
N TRP A 160 -22.47 6.92 2.49
CA TRP A 160 -21.75 8.11 2.95
C TRP A 160 -20.43 7.68 3.56
N VAL A 161 -19.36 8.39 3.23
CA VAL A 161 -17.99 8.14 3.69
C VAL A 161 -17.44 9.42 4.31
N LEU A 162 -17.20 9.36 5.61
CA LEU A 162 -16.40 10.32 6.37
C LEU A 162 -14.93 9.91 6.21
N LYS A 163 -14.30 10.42 5.16
CA LYS A 163 -12.90 10.13 4.83
C LYS A 163 -11.97 10.94 5.74
N ASN A 164 -10.95 10.29 6.29
CA ASN A 164 -9.99 10.89 7.21
C ASN A 164 -10.71 11.54 8.41
N PHE A 165 -11.71 10.85 8.96
CA PHE A 165 -12.53 11.33 10.06
C PHE A 165 -11.69 11.62 11.31
N VAL A 166 -10.76 10.72 11.63
CA VAL A 166 -9.69 10.95 12.61
C VAL A 166 -8.36 10.62 11.95
N ARG A 167 -7.45 11.61 11.88
CA ARG A 167 -6.15 11.46 11.22
C ARG A 167 -5.09 10.93 12.16
N ALA A 168 -4.14 10.23 11.57
CA ALA A 168 -2.88 9.88 12.22
C ALA A 168 -1.94 11.09 12.33
N ASP A 169 -1.09 11.09 13.35
CA ASP A 169 -0.20 12.20 13.70
C ASP A 169 1.22 12.07 13.09
N HIS A 170 1.42 11.18 12.10
CA HIS A 170 2.70 11.00 11.40
C HIS A 170 3.08 12.15 10.43
N GLY A 171 2.27 13.19 10.30
CA GLY A 171 2.52 14.29 9.37
C GLY A 171 2.28 13.94 7.89
N PHE A 172 3.03 14.57 6.99
CA PHE A 172 2.94 14.33 5.54
C PHE A 172 3.86 13.16 5.16
N ILE A 173 3.31 12.20 4.42
CA ILE A 173 4.06 11.04 3.92
C ILE A 173 4.10 11.13 2.41
N GLN A 174 5.30 11.02 1.85
CA GLN A 174 5.47 11.00 0.40
C GLN A 174 4.98 9.67 -0.18
N CYS A 175 4.49 9.67 -1.41
CA CYS A 175 3.84 8.51 -2.03
C CYS A 175 4.76 7.29 -2.20
N HIS A 176 6.08 7.50 -2.09
CA HIS A 176 7.12 6.50 -2.29
C HIS A 176 7.92 6.22 -1.01
N GLU A 177 7.56 6.84 0.11
CA GLU A 177 8.24 6.73 1.41
C GLU A 177 7.69 5.56 2.24
N SER A 178 6.39 5.28 2.13
CA SER A 178 5.75 4.24 2.92
C SER A 178 4.60 3.56 2.18
N ILE A 179 4.25 2.37 2.64
CA ILE A 179 3.08 1.62 2.19
C ILE A 179 2.03 1.68 3.29
N THR A 180 0.80 2.03 2.93
CA THR A 180 -0.32 2.06 3.88
C THR A 180 -1.05 0.72 3.89
N TYR A 181 -1.19 0.09 5.05
CA TYR A 181 -2.06 -1.07 5.21
C TYR A 181 -3.52 -0.60 5.27
N THR A 182 -4.31 -1.00 4.28
CA THR A 182 -5.72 -0.61 4.18
C THR A 182 -6.61 -1.77 4.60
N THR A 183 -7.48 -1.57 5.59
CA THR A 183 -8.43 -2.59 6.02
C THR A 183 -9.77 -1.98 6.44
N HIS A 184 -10.73 -2.83 6.75
CA HIS A 184 -12.08 -2.46 7.19
C HIS A 184 -12.47 -3.22 8.45
N ALA A 185 -13.36 -2.65 9.25
CA ALA A 185 -13.85 -3.28 10.48
C ALA A 185 -15.24 -2.77 10.88
N GLY A 186 -15.88 -3.49 11.81
CA GLY A 186 -16.92 -2.93 12.70
C GLY A 186 -16.27 -2.38 13.97
N PHE A 187 -17.01 -1.60 14.76
CA PHE A 187 -16.49 -1.04 16.01
C PHE A 187 -16.19 -2.13 17.07
N GLU A 188 -16.81 -3.29 16.92
CA GLU A 188 -16.69 -4.45 17.80
C GLU A 188 -15.33 -5.15 17.70
N PHE A 189 -14.60 -4.93 16.60
CA PHE A 189 -13.33 -5.60 16.30
C PHE A 189 -12.12 -4.66 16.40
N LEU A 190 -12.31 -3.48 16.99
CA LEU A 190 -11.26 -2.46 17.09
C LEU A 190 -10.14 -2.80 18.08
N ASP A 191 -10.35 -3.80 18.94
CA ASP A 191 -9.32 -4.43 19.77
C ASP A 191 -8.17 -5.02 18.93
N ASN A 192 -8.44 -5.46 17.70
CA ASN A 192 -7.43 -6.01 16.79
C ASN A 192 -6.50 -4.94 16.18
N VAL A 193 -6.82 -3.65 16.33
CA VAL A 193 -6.01 -2.58 15.72
C VAL A 193 -4.68 -2.43 16.42
N GLN A 194 -4.64 -2.60 17.75
CA GLN A 194 -3.39 -2.50 18.51
C GLN A 194 -2.32 -3.52 18.06
N PRO A 195 -2.58 -4.85 18.09
CA PRO A 195 -1.58 -5.82 17.65
C PRO A 195 -1.23 -5.68 16.16
N LEU A 196 -2.17 -5.19 15.34
CA LEU A 196 -1.91 -4.88 13.93
C LEU A 196 -0.84 -3.78 13.79
N VAL A 197 -1.01 -2.65 14.49
CA VAL A 197 -0.10 -1.51 14.37
C VAL A 197 1.26 -1.82 15.00
N GLU A 198 1.28 -2.53 16.13
CA GLU A 198 2.53 -2.99 16.77
C GLU A 198 3.37 -3.87 15.85
N ARG A 199 2.73 -4.66 14.98
CA ARG A 199 3.42 -5.52 14.01
C ARG A 199 3.74 -4.81 12.70
N TRP A 200 2.86 -3.93 12.23
CA TRP A 200 2.99 -3.26 10.94
C TRP A 200 3.99 -2.10 11.00
N MET A 201 3.99 -1.32 12.09
CA MET A 201 4.90 -0.19 12.33
C MET A 201 4.99 0.81 11.17
N ALA A 202 3.87 1.01 10.48
CA ALA A 202 3.72 1.89 9.32
C ALA A 202 2.26 2.40 9.26
N PRO A 203 1.91 3.32 8.35
CA PRO A 203 0.56 3.89 8.28
C PRO A 203 -0.51 2.82 8.05
N VAL A 204 -1.63 2.96 8.78
CA VAL A 204 -2.83 2.12 8.65
C VAL A 204 -4.03 3.00 8.31
N SER A 205 -4.75 2.65 7.25
CA SER A 205 -6.01 3.26 6.87
C SER A 205 -7.15 2.29 7.17
N LEU A 206 -7.95 2.64 8.18
CA LEU A 206 -9.02 1.78 8.69
C LEU A 206 -10.40 2.36 8.36
N ALA A 207 -11.19 1.63 7.57
CA ALA A 207 -12.57 1.99 7.25
C ALA A 207 -13.55 1.27 8.18
N ILE A 208 -14.29 2.02 8.99
CA ILE A 208 -15.25 1.48 9.96
C ILE A 208 -16.67 1.64 9.44
N HIS A 209 -17.40 0.53 9.37
CA HIS A 209 -18.83 0.55 9.06
C HIS A 209 -19.62 0.88 10.33
N ALA A 210 -20.34 2.00 10.33
CA ALA A 210 -21.06 2.49 11.52
C ALA A 210 -22.43 3.09 11.17
N PRO A 211 -23.44 2.27 10.83
CA PRO A 211 -24.77 2.74 10.48
C PRO A 211 -25.57 3.21 11.71
N GLY A 212 -26.35 4.29 11.55
CA GLY A 212 -27.35 4.71 12.53
C GLY A 212 -26.82 4.86 13.97
N ALA A 213 -27.24 3.95 14.85
CA ALA A 213 -26.88 3.95 16.27
C ALA A 213 -25.42 3.54 16.54
N ASP A 214 -24.76 2.87 15.59
CA ASP A 214 -23.39 2.35 15.75
C ASP A 214 -22.33 3.46 15.67
N MET A 215 -22.72 4.66 15.23
CA MET A 215 -21.81 5.82 15.14
C MET A 215 -21.25 6.23 16.51
N ALA A 216 -22.12 6.32 17.52
CA ALA A 216 -21.70 6.72 18.87
C ALA A 216 -20.70 5.75 19.52
N PRO A 217 -20.94 4.42 19.56
CA PRO A 217 -19.94 3.48 20.07
C PRO A 217 -18.68 3.47 19.20
N THR A 218 -18.79 3.63 17.87
CA THR A 218 -17.61 3.77 17.00
C THR A 218 -16.70 4.93 17.42
N VAL A 219 -17.25 6.13 17.59
CA VAL A 219 -16.49 7.32 18.00
C VAL A 219 -15.87 7.12 19.39
N ASN A 220 -16.61 6.51 20.32
CA ASN A 220 -16.10 6.24 21.65
C ASN A 220 -14.96 5.20 21.65
N SER A 221 -15.06 4.14 20.84
CA SER A 221 -14.00 3.16 20.68
C SER A 221 -12.75 3.77 20.05
N ILE A 222 -12.89 4.62 19.02
CA ILE A 222 -11.75 5.34 18.44
C ILE A 222 -11.07 6.22 19.49
N ARG A 223 -11.84 6.95 20.30
CA ARG A 223 -11.32 7.78 21.39
C ARG A 223 -10.59 6.94 22.44
N TYR A 224 -11.17 5.82 22.86
CA TYR A 224 -10.55 4.90 23.81
C TYR A 224 -9.20 4.37 23.29
N LEU A 225 -9.15 3.91 22.04
CA LEU A 225 -7.92 3.41 21.44
C LEU A 225 -6.81 4.48 21.39
N ARG A 226 -7.16 5.75 21.13
CA ARG A 226 -6.19 6.84 20.99
C ARG A 226 -5.73 7.43 22.31
N ASP A 227 -6.63 7.58 23.27
CA ASP A 227 -6.39 8.39 24.47
C ASP A 227 -6.21 7.53 25.74
N CYS A 228 -6.61 6.26 25.74
CA CYS A 228 -6.66 5.43 26.95
C CYS A 228 -5.71 4.22 26.97
N LEU A 229 -5.21 3.74 25.82
CA LEU A 229 -4.37 2.52 25.76
C LEU A 229 -2.92 2.72 26.26
N GLY A 230 -2.49 3.96 26.49
CA GLY A 230 -1.16 4.28 27.03
C GLY A 230 0.00 4.16 26.03
N ASN A 231 -0.25 3.75 24.78
CA ASN A 231 0.70 3.83 23.67
C ASN A 231 0.23 4.88 22.64
N ASP A 232 1.18 5.56 22.02
CA ASP A 232 0.89 6.57 20.99
C ASP A 232 0.85 5.99 19.57
N LEU A 233 1.04 4.66 19.42
CA LEU A 233 1.13 4.01 18.11
C LEU A 233 -0.16 4.19 17.29
N ILE A 234 -1.32 4.03 17.92
CA ILE A 234 -2.61 4.25 17.25
C ILE A 234 -2.73 5.70 16.79
N LYS A 235 -2.38 6.64 17.66
CA LYS A 235 -2.42 8.07 17.38
C LYS A 235 -1.46 8.45 16.25
N GLN A 236 -0.29 7.83 16.22
CA GLN A 236 0.77 8.11 15.26
C GLN A 236 0.49 7.51 13.88
N PHE A 237 -0.02 6.29 13.79
CA PHE A 237 -0.07 5.53 12.53
C PHE A 237 -1.47 5.29 11.96
N VAL A 238 -2.54 5.39 12.76
CA VAL A 238 -3.89 4.99 12.31
C VAL A 238 -4.73 6.18 11.90
N THR A 239 -5.15 6.19 10.64
CA THR A 239 -6.19 7.09 10.13
C THR A 239 -7.51 6.33 10.03
N PHE A 240 -8.54 6.86 10.68
CA PHE A 240 -9.87 6.28 10.72
C PHE A 240 -10.77 6.96 9.69
N HIS A 241 -11.49 6.14 8.95
CA HIS A 241 -12.55 6.54 8.03
C HIS A 241 -13.84 5.89 8.53
N VAL A 242 -14.96 6.58 8.48
CA VAL A 242 -16.25 6.02 8.88
C VAL A 242 -17.19 6.02 7.69
N PHE A 243 -17.92 4.94 7.47
CA PHE A 243 -18.91 4.88 6.40
C PHE A 243 -20.20 4.21 6.84
N PHE A 244 -21.32 4.63 6.25
CA PHE A 244 -22.65 4.13 6.54
C PHE A 244 -23.56 4.27 5.33
N SER A 245 -24.57 3.40 5.23
CA SER A 245 -25.56 3.50 4.17
C SER A 245 -26.42 4.75 4.33
N HIS A 246 -26.82 5.36 3.21
CA HIS A 246 -27.78 6.48 3.17
C HIS A 246 -29.15 6.15 3.80
N LYS A 247 -29.48 4.86 3.97
CA LYS A 247 -30.70 4.39 4.66
C LYS A 247 -30.58 4.49 6.19
N HIS A 248 -29.36 4.49 6.71
CA HIS A 248 -29.05 4.47 8.14
C HIS A 248 -28.10 5.61 8.51
N VAL A 249 -28.54 6.84 8.26
CA VAL A 249 -27.78 8.05 8.61
C VAL A 249 -27.79 8.24 10.14
N PRO A 250 -26.64 8.42 10.78
CA PRO A 250 -26.56 8.73 12.22
C PRO A 250 -27.29 10.03 12.56
N SER A 251 -27.96 10.06 13.71
CA SER A 251 -28.65 11.28 14.20
C SER A 251 -27.69 12.37 14.66
N SER A 252 -26.46 12.00 15.02
CA SER A 252 -25.40 12.90 15.46
C SER A 252 -24.05 12.31 15.08
N VAL A 253 -23.12 13.19 14.70
CA VAL A 253 -21.70 12.89 14.41
C VAL A 253 -20.84 13.64 15.41
#